data_AF-A0A6N0I4M7-F1
#
_entry.id   AF-A0A6N0I4M7-F1
#
_cell.length_a   1.000
_cell.length_b   1.000
_cell.length_c   1.000
_cell.angle_alpha   90.00
_cell.angle_beta   90.00
_cell.angle_gamma   90.00
#
_symmetry.space_group_name_H-M   'P 1'
#
loop_
_entity.id
_entity.type
_entity.pdbx_description
1 polymer ?
#
loop_
_entity_poly.entity_id
_entity_poly.type
_entity_poly.pdbx_seq_one_letter_code
_entity_poly.pdbx_strand_id
1 'polypeptide(L)' 'MPIRLGFTQEGILRSDECLQGEFSDSYVYSLLRKEYESQI' A
#
# COMPACT_ATOMS: atom_id res chain seq x y z
N MET A 1 -5.67 5.19 -6.29
CA MET A 1 -5.27 5.24 -4.87
C MET A 1 -5.92 4.09 -4.14
N PRO A 2 -5.14 3.14 -3.58
CA PRO A 2 -5.64 1.91 -2.94
C PRO A 2 -6.73 2.16 -1.89
N ILE A 3 -6.68 3.31 -1.21
CA ILE A 3 -7.69 3.75 -0.24
C ILE A 3 -9.12 3.78 -0.82
N ARG A 4 -9.29 4.16 -2.10
CA ARG A 4 -10.62 4.17 -2.75
C ARG A 4 -11.18 2.77 -3.02
N LEU A 5 -10.34 1.74 -2.88
CA LEU A 5 -10.70 0.33 -3.01
C LEU A 5 -10.79 -0.36 -1.63
N GLY A 6 -10.85 0.43 -0.56
CA GLY A 6 -11.00 -0.07 0.81
C GLY A 6 -9.70 -0.54 1.48
N PHE A 7 -8.53 -0.40 0.84
CA PHE A 7 -7.26 -0.77 1.47
C PHE A 7 -6.84 0.26 2.53
N THR A 8 -6.21 -0.25 3.60
CA THR A 8 -5.61 0.56 4.66
C THR A 8 -4.11 0.69 4.43
N GLN A 9 -3.54 1.87 4.65
CA GLN A 9 -2.09 2.08 4.61
C GLN A 9 -1.48 1.63 5.95
N GLU A 10 -0.66 0.58 5.91
CA GLU A 10 -0.04 0.00 7.11
C GLU A 10 1.30 0.68 7.44
N GLY A 11 1.98 1.25 6.44
CA GLY A 11 3.29 1.85 6.65
C GLY A 11 3.93 2.45 5.41
N ILE A 12 5.12 3.01 5.63
CA ILE A 12 5.98 3.60 4.62
C ILE A 12 7.39 3.06 4.83
N LEU A 13 7.96 2.43 3.80
CA LEU A 13 9.37 2.07 3.76
C LEU A 13 10.12 3.20 3.05
N ARG A 14 10.96 3.92 3.79
CA ARG A 14 11.62 5.13 3.29
C ARG A 14 12.86 4.78 2.47
N SER A 15 12.95 5.33 1.27
CA SER A 15 14.09 5.12 0.35
C SER A 15 14.41 3.64 0.11
N ASP A 16 13.40 2.78 0.11
CA ASP A 16 13.55 1.32 -0.01
C ASP A 16 13.74 0.87 -1.47
N GLU A 17 13.22 1.64 -2.42
CA GLU A 17 13.29 1.31 -3.83
C GLU A 17 14.20 2.28 -4.60
N CYS A 18 15.15 1.75 -5.36
CA CYS A 18 15.99 2.52 -6.28
C CYS A 18 15.43 2.44 -7.70
N LEU A 19 14.83 3.53 -8.14
CA LEU A 19 14.21 3.67 -9.46
C LEU A 19 15.01 4.67 -10.29
N GLN A 20 15.58 4.21 -11.40
CA GLN A 20 16.35 5.06 -12.33
C GLN A 20 17.51 5.83 -11.65
N GLY A 21 18.09 5.28 -10.58
CA GLY A 21 19.18 5.90 -9.84
C GLY A 21 18.74 6.84 -8.71
N GLU A 22 17.43 7.03 -8.51
CA GLU A 22 16.87 7.78 -7.39
C GLU A 22 16.21 6.84 -6.38
N PHE A 23 16.41 7.10 -5.09
CA PHE A 23 15.75 6.35 -4.04
C PHE A 23 14.37 6.94 -3.75
N SER A 24 13.36 6.08 -3.65
CA SER A 24 11.96 6.46 -3.43
C SER A 24 11.32 5.67 -2.29
N ASP A 25 10.25 6.23 -1.75
CA ASP A 25 9.48 5.62 -0.66
C ASP A 25 8.45 4.63 -1.19
N SER A 26 8.36 3.46 -0.55
CA SER A 26 7.35 2.45 -0.83
C SER A 26 6.23 2.52 0.20
N TYR A 27 4.98 2.53 -0.27
CA TYR A 27 3.79 2.58 0.58
C TYR A 27 3.16 1.19 0.68
N VAL A 28 3.03 0.67 1.89
CA VAL A 28 2.44 -0.65 2.12
C VAL A 28 0.96 -0.49 2.40
N TYR A 29 0.14 -1.15 1.57
CA TYR A 29 -1.30 -1.19 1.72
C TYR A 29 -1.76 -2.62 1.97
N SER A 30 -2.72 -2.81 2.87
CA SER A 30 -3.31 -4.10 3.18
C SER A 30 -4.83 -4.05 3.13
N LEU A 31 -5.43 -5.23 2.97
CA LEU A 31 -6.87 -5.44 3.09
C LEU A 31 -7.06 -6.81 3.76
N LEU A 32 -7.80 -6.85 4.86
CA LEU A 32 -8.12 -8.09 5.53
C LEU A 32 -9.16 -8.86 4.73
N ARG A 33 -9.12 -10.19 4.81
CA ARG A 33 -10.09 -11.07 4.15
C ARG A 33 -11.55 -10.67 4.46
N LYS A 34 -11.86 -10.39 5.72
CA LYS A 34 -13.21 -9.95 6.15
C LYS A 34 -13.64 -8.63 5.49
N GLU A 35 -12.70 -7.71 5.26
CA GLU A 35 -12.97 -6.40 4.66
C GLU A 35 -13.23 -6.54 3.17
N TYR A 36 -12.49 -7.44 2.51
CA TYR A 36 -12.75 -7.83 1.13
C TYR A 36 -14.12 -8.49 0.97
N GLU A 37 -14.43 -9.50 1.78
CA GLU A 37 -15.70 -10.23 1.72
C GLU A 37 -16.92 -9.33 2.01
N SER A 38 -16.77 -8.28 2.84
CA SER A 38 -17.84 -7.32 3.13
C SER A 38 -18.16 -6.35 1.98
N GLN A 39 -17.32 -6.30 0.94
CA GLN A 39 -17.48 -5.42 -0.22
C GLN A 39 -18.11 -6.14 -1.43
N ILE A 40 -18.38 -7.45 -1.32
CA ILE A 40 -19.02 -8.29 -2.36
C ILE A 40 -20.53 -8.32 -2.15
#